data_AF-A0A6G0S2J3-F1
#
_entry.id   AF-A0A6G0S2J3-F1
#
_cell.length_a   1.000
_cell.length_b   1.000
_cell.length_c   1.000
_cell.angle_alpha   90.00
_cell.angle_beta   90.00
_cell.angle_gamma   90.00
#
_symmetry.space_group_name_H-M   'P 1'
#
loop_
_entity.id
_entity.type
_entity.pdbx_description
1 polymer ?
#
loop_
_entity_poly.entity_id
_entity_poly.type
_entity_poly.pdbx_seq_one_letter_code
_entity_poly.pdbx_strand_id
1 'polypeptide(L)'
;MAKRVVELQLSADRVFNMDETAFMPKDTSRSVLALKGSTNAWSKETQANFHMTVVAAVNAAGVAIPPLIILPGKRIYKRDKTAITIKGARVTGTSKGFSNGSVFRLWLKLFVEQATILKVQFSVVLVLENSSTHLDIGTY
;
A
#
# COMPACT_ATOMS: atom_id res chain seq x y z
N MET A 1 14.84 6.84 -15.31
CA MET A 1 15.27 6.16 -14.06
C MET A 1 16.70 5.62 -14.18
N ALA A 2 16.99 4.65 -15.06
CA ALA A 2 18.32 4.01 -15.16
C ALA A 2 19.50 4.99 -15.28
N LYS A 3 19.38 6.03 -16.13
CA LYS A 3 20.40 7.09 -16.27
C LYS A 3 20.77 7.74 -14.92
N ARG A 4 19.77 8.06 -14.09
CA ARG A 4 19.99 8.76 -12.82
C ARG A 4 20.61 7.86 -11.75
N VAL A 5 20.24 6.58 -11.74
CA VAL A 5 20.84 5.57 -10.85
C VAL A 5 22.32 5.38 -11.17
N VAL A 6 22.67 5.31 -12.46
CA VAL A 6 24.06 5.19 -12.92
C VAL A 6 24.87 6.46 -12.63
N GLU A 7 24.34 7.64 -12.95
CA GLU A 7 25.01 8.93 -12.67
C GLU A 7 25.29 9.14 -11.19
N LEU A 8 24.33 8.79 -10.33
CA LEU A 8 24.44 8.96 -8.88
C LEU A 8 25.14 7.78 -8.20
N GLN A 9 25.57 6.77 -8.96
CA GLN A 9 26.18 5.53 -8.46
C GLN A 9 25.42 4.94 -7.25
N LEU A 10 24.09 4.89 -7.35
CA LEU A 10 23.25 4.43 -6.24
C LEU A 10 23.34 2.92 -6.10
N SER A 11 23.54 2.47 -4.86
CA SER A 11 23.46 1.07 -4.48
C SER A 11 21.99 0.59 -4.44
N ALA A 12 21.81 -0.74 -4.53
CA ALA A 12 20.48 -1.35 -4.62
C ALA A 12 19.57 -1.04 -3.41
N ASP A 13 20.16 -0.80 -2.24
CA ASP A 13 19.45 -0.45 -1.02
C ASP A 13 18.89 1.00 -1.02
N ARG A 14 19.25 1.81 -2.02
CA ARG A 14 18.86 3.22 -2.16
C ARG A 14 17.85 3.48 -3.29
N VAL A 15 17.40 2.42 -3.98
CA VAL A 15 16.38 2.51 -5.04
C VAL A 15 15.14 1.76 -4.59
N PHE A 16 14.06 2.49 -4.31
CA PHE A 16 12.79 1.95 -3.81
C PHE A 16 11.71 1.99 -4.87
N ASN A 17 10.93 0.92 -4.99
CA ASN A 17 9.65 0.92 -5.67
C ASN A 17 8.53 1.02 -4.63
N MET A 18 7.66 2.01 -4.77
CA MET A 18 6.46 2.19 -3.98
C MET A 18 5.23 1.95 -4.84
N ASP A 19 4.25 1.26 -4.26
CA ASP A 19 2.98 0.99 -4.91
C ASP A 19 1.82 0.91 -3.90
N GLU A 20 0.60 1.08 -4.40
CA GLU A 20 -0.63 0.91 -3.65
C GLU A 20 -1.41 -0.31 -4.13
N THR A 21 -1.82 -1.15 -3.19
CA THR A 21 -2.67 -2.30 -3.52
C THR A 21 -3.93 -2.33 -2.65
N ALA A 22 -5.06 -2.58 -3.30
CA ALA A 22 -6.35 -2.73 -2.67
C ALA A 22 -6.52 -4.18 -2.18
N PHE A 23 -6.84 -4.33 -0.89
CA PHE A 23 -7.28 -5.59 -0.30
C PHE A 23 -8.78 -5.53 -0.08
N MET A 24 -9.48 -6.51 -0.65
CA MET A 24 -10.89 -6.75 -0.41
C MET A 24 -11.07 -8.15 0.18
N PRO A 25 -11.98 -8.35 1.15
CA PRO A 25 -12.34 -9.67 1.62
C PRO A 25 -12.71 -10.53 0.42
N LYS A 26 -12.15 -11.73 0.35
CA LYS A 26 -12.49 -12.67 -0.71
C LYS A 26 -13.95 -13.07 -0.53
N ASP A 27 -14.73 -12.96 -1.61
CA ASP A 27 -16.05 -13.57 -1.65
C ASP A 27 -15.93 -15.07 -1.38
N THR A 28 -16.75 -15.55 -0.45
CA THR A 28 -16.82 -16.99 -0.17
C THR A 28 -17.57 -17.68 -1.30
N SER A 29 -16.85 -18.21 -2.28
CA SER A 29 -17.45 -19.11 -3.27
C SER A 29 -17.62 -20.50 -2.65
N ARG A 30 -18.75 -21.15 -2.95
CA ARG A 30 -19.01 -22.54 -2.57
C ARG A 30 -18.94 -23.40 -3.82
N SER A 31 -18.22 -24.52 -3.74
CA SER A 31 -18.29 -25.55 -4.76
C SER A 31 -19.63 -26.29 -4.64
N VAL A 32 -20.35 -26.43 -5.75
CA VAL A 32 -21.61 -27.17 -5.81
C VAL A 32 -21.46 -28.31 -6.81
N LEU A 33 -22.08 -29.47 -6.52
CA LEU A 33 -22.19 -30.56 -7.47
C LEU A 33 -23.34 -30.25 -8.44
N ALA A 34 -23.06 -30.29 -9.74
CA ALA A 34 -24.05 -30.09 -10.79
C ALA A 34 -23.94 -31.20 -11.84
N LEU A 35 -25.07 -31.57 -12.44
CA LEU A 35 -25.09 -32.53 -13.56
C LEU A 35 -24.31 -31.95 -14.76
N LYS A 36 -23.61 -32.81 -15.49
CA LYS A 36 -22.87 -32.43 -16.70
C LYS A 36 -23.82 -31.79 -17.70
N GLY A 37 -23.59 -30.51 -18.04
CA GLY A 37 -24.45 -29.72 -18.92
C GLY A 37 -25.49 -28.83 -18.22
N SER A 38 -25.52 -28.82 -16.88
CA SER A 38 -26.43 -27.95 -16.12
C SER A 38 -25.99 -26.48 -16.16
N THR A 39 -26.95 -25.58 -16.40
CA THR A 39 -26.79 -24.12 -16.31
C THR A 39 -27.10 -23.56 -14.92
N ASN A 40 -27.42 -24.42 -13.94
CA ASN A 40 -27.87 -24.02 -12.61
C ASN A 40 -26.73 -23.80 -11.58
N ALA A 41 -25.48 -23.76 -12.04
CA ALA A 41 -24.35 -23.35 -11.21
C ALA A 41 -24.09 -21.85 -11.43
N TRP A 42 -24.49 -21.03 -10.45
CA TRP A 42 -24.27 -19.59 -10.48
C TRP A 42 -23.60 -19.14 -9.18
N SER A 43 -22.68 -18.18 -9.30
CA SER A 43 -22.10 -17.48 -8.15
C SER A 43 -22.77 -16.12 -8.02
N LYS A 44 -23.16 -15.75 -6.79
CA LYS A 44 -23.51 -14.36 -6.48
C LYS A 44 -22.26 -13.65 -6.02
N GLU A 45 -21.79 -12.70 -6.82
CA GLU A 45 -20.79 -11.75 -6.36
C GLU A 45 -21.45 -10.89 -5.27
N THR A 46 -20.88 -10.93 -4.07
CA THR A 46 -21.35 -10.08 -2.98
C THR A 46 -20.52 -8.81 -3.07
N GLN A 47 -21.15 -7.63 -3.08
CA GLN A 47 -20.36 -6.40 -2.98
C GLN A 47 -19.52 -6.46 -1.70
N ALA A 48 -18.20 -6.36 -1.85
CA ALA A 48 -17.28 -6.32 -0.73
C ALA A 48 -17.72 -5.20 0.23
N ASN A 49 -18.12 -5.58 1.44
CA ASN A 49 -18.55 -4.66 2.48
C ASN A 49 -17.38 -3.90 3.13
N PHE A 50 -16.15 -4.23 2.72
CA PHE A 50 -14.92 -3.68 3.23
C PHE A 50 -13.87 -3.62 2.13
N HIS A 51 -13.17 -2.50 2.04
CA HIS A 51 -12.00 -2.31 1.20
C HIS A 51 -10.96 -1.59 2.05
N MET A 52 -9.72 -2.06 2.00
CA MET A 52 -8.57 -1.37 2.58
C MET A 52 -7.48 -1.24 1.53
N THR A 53 -6.72 -0.16 1.58
CA THR A 53 -5.53 0.01 0.73
C THR A 53 -4.28 -0.15 1.57
N VAL A 54 -3.27 -0.83 1.03
CA VAL A 54 -1.94 -0.92 1.62
C VAL A 54 -0.97 -0.18 0.71
N VAL A 55 -0.25 0.76 1.30
CA VAL A 55 0.86 1.47 0.65
C VAL A 55 2.15 0.82 1.10
N ALA A 56 2.89 0.23 0.16
CA ALA A 56 4.12 -0.51 0.44
C ALA A 56 5.29 0.04 -0.39
N ALA A 57 6.50 -0.07 0.14
CA ALA A 57 7.71 0.22 -0.62
C ALA A 57 8.83 -0.78 -0.29
N VAL A 58 9.57 -1.20 -1.32
CA VAL A 58 10.67 -2.17 -1.20
C VAL A 58 11.84 -1.67 -2.03
N ASN A 59 13.06 -1.74 -1.49
CA ASN A 59 14.25 -1.42 -2.27
C ASN A 59 14.72 -2.59 -3.16
N ALA A 60 15.61 -2.29 -4.11
CA ALA A 60 16.17 -3.29 -5.00
C ALA A 60 17.05 -4.34 -4.28
N ALA A 61 17.42 -4.11 -3.02
CA ALA A 61 18.05 -5.09 -2.14
C ALA A 61 17.04 -6.00 -1.39
N GLY A 62 15.73 -5.79 -1.57
CA GLY A 62 14.67 -6.60 -0.97
C GLY A 62 14.22 -6.16 0.44
N VAL A 63 14.70 -5.03 0.94
CA VAL A 63 14.29 -4.48 2.24
C VAL A 63 13.02 -3.66 2.08
N ALA A 64 11.97 -4.05 2.81
CA ALA A 64 10.68 -3.38 2.80
C ALA A 64 10.57 -2.30 3.89
N ILE A 65 9.98 -1.16 3.53
CA ILE A 65 9.49 -0.17 4.49
C ILE A 65 8.17 -0.69 5.09
N PRO A 66 8.00 -0.66 6.43
CA PRO A 66 6.72 -0.99 7.06
C PRO A 66 5.55 -0.22 6.43
N PRO A 67 4.42 -0.89 6.12
CA PRO A 67 3.39 -0.31 5.28
C PRO A 67 2.55 0.75 6.00
N LEU A 68 1.92 1.61 5.21
CA LEU A 68 0.76 2.40 5.64
C LEU A 68 -0.51 1.68 5.22
N ILE A 69 -1.38 1.41 6.19
CA ILE A 69 -2.68 0.80 5.97
C ILE A 69 -3.74 1.90 5.96
N ILE A 70 -4.56 1.94 4.93
CA ILE A 70 -5.66 2.89 4.78
C ILE A 70 -6.98 2.15 4.95
N LEU A 71 -7.69 2.47 6.03
CA LEU A 71 -9.00 1.92 6.34
C LEU A 71 -10.13 2.84 5.83
N PRO A 72 -11.31 2.29 5.52
CA PRO A 72 -12.47 3.09 5.21
C PRO A 72 -13.03 3.71 6.49
N GLY A 73 -13.44 4.97 6.40
CA GLY A 73 -13.87 5.78 7.53
C GLY A 73 -12.72 6.57 8.16
N LYS A 74 -13.00 7.81 8.59
CA LYS A 74 -12.00 8.70 9.22
C LYS A 74 -11.67 8.31 10.67
N ARG A 75 -12.54 7.53 11.32
CA ARG A 75 -12.36 7.10 12.71
C ARG A 75 -11.73 5.72 12.73
N ILE A 76 -10.57 5.60 13.37
CA ILE A 76 -9.90 4.32 13.58
C ILE A 76 -10.13 3.89 15.02
N TYR A 77 -10.72 2.71 15.22
CA TYR A 77 -10.98 2.20 16.55
C TYR A 77 -9.69 1.68 17.19
N LYS A 78 -9.62 1.75 18.53
CA LYS A 78 -8.46 1.23 19.28
C LYS A 78 -8.17 -0.23 18.95
N ARG A 79 -9.22 -1.04 18.81
CA ARG A 79 -9.13 -2.46 18.43
C ARG A 79 -8.44 -2.67 17.07
N ASP A 80 -8.66 -1.79 16.11
CA ASP A 80 -8.10 -1.92 14.76
C ASP A 80 -6.60 -1.59 14.80
N LYS A 81 -6.22 -0.61 15.63
CA LYS A 81 -4.80 -0.31 15.89
C LYS A 81 -4.08 -1.47 16.58
N THR A 82 -4.72 -2.12 17.56
CA THR A 82 -4.13 -3.27 18.27
C THR A 82 -4.06 -4.53 17.41
N ALA A 83 -4.87 -4.64 16.36
CA ALA A 83 -4.82 -5.76 15.43
C ALA A 83 -3.59 -5.71 14.49
N ILE A 84 -2.90 -4.57 14.40
CA ILE A 84 -1.70 -4.41 13.57
C ILE A 84 -0.51 -4.99 14.32
N THR A 85 -0.06 -6.15 13.88
CA THR A 85 1.09 -6.86 14.45
C THR A 85 2.42 -6.49 13.77
N ILE A 86 2.37 -5.80 12.63
CA ILE A 86 3.56 -5.41 11.86
C ILE A 86 4.24 -4.23 12.56
N LYS A 87 5.44 -4.47 13.10
CA LYS A 87 6.25 -3.43 13.75
C LYS A 87 6.55 -2.30 12.76
N GLY A 88 6.33 -1.06 13.21
CA GLY A 88 6.59 0.14 12.40
C GLY A 88 5.47 0.50 11.42
N ALA A 89 4.53 -0.42 11.15
CA ALA A 89 3.37 -0.10 10.32
C ALA A 89 2.51 0.99 10.97
N ARG A 90 1.78 1.72 10.13
CA ARG A 90 0.82 2.74 10.57
C ARG A 90 -0.53 2.48 9.93
N VAL A 91 -1.55 3.04 10.56
CA VAL A 91 -2.90 3.00 10.03
C VAL A 91 -3.50 4.40 10.00
N THR A 92 -4.12 4.72 8.87
CA THR A 92 -4.88 5.94 8.64
C THR A 92 -6.25 5.61 8.08
N GLY A 93 -7.17 6.58 8.10
CA GLY A 93 -8.54 6.40 7.67
C GLY A 93 -8.94 7.48 6.67
N THR A 94 -9.54 7.09 5.55
CA THR A 94 -10.15 8.01 4.58
C THR A 94 -11.61 7.67 4.36
N SER A 95 -12.42 8.61 3.85
CA SER A 95 -13.86 8.37 3.68
C SER A 95 -14.19 7.13 2.84
N LYS A 96 -13.34 6.81 1.83
CA LYS A 96 -13.53 5.67 0.93
C LYS A 96 -12.46 4.57 1.08
N GLY A 97 -11.50 4.73 2.00
CA GLY A 97 -10.37 3.80 2.16
C GLY A 97 -9.28 3.91 1.09
N PHE A 98 -9.39 4.86 0.15
CA PHE A 98 -8.36 5.13 -0.86
C PHE A 98 -7.35 6.21 -0.43
N SER A 99 -6.19 6.21 -1.07
CA SER A 99 -5.17 7.25 -0.95
C SER A 99 -5.66 8.61 -1.48
N ASN A 100 -4.99 9.68 -1.06
CA ASN A 100 -5.14 11.05 -1.57
C ASN A 100 -3.85 11.81 -1.26
N GLY A 101 -3.68 13.03 -1.78
CA GLY A 101 -2.44 13.80 -1.58
C GLY A 101 -2.03 14.01 -0.11
N SER A 102 -3.00 14.22 0.79
CA SER A 102 -2.70 14.34 2.23
C SER A 102 -2.20 13.03 2.85
N VAL A 103 -2.73 11.89 2.41
CA VAL A 103 -2.29 10.56 2.82
C VAL A 103 -0.94 10.23 2.21
N PHE A 104 -0.69 10.61 0.96
CA PHE A 104 0.61 10.45 0.31
C PHE A 104 1.71 11.22 1.04
N ARG A 105 1.45 12.47 1.46
CA ARG A 105 2.38 13.24 2.31
C ARG A 105 2.60 12.60 3.68
N LEU A 106 1.55 12.03 4.28
CA LEU A 106 1.68 11.26 5.52
C LEU A 106 2.58 10.03 5.31
N TRP A 107 2.41 9.33 4.20
CA TRP A 107 3.22 8.19 3.83
C TRP A 107 4.69 8.59 3.58
N LEU A 108 4.98 9.70 2.92
CA LEU A 108 6.35 10.20 2.74
C LEU A 108 7.06 10.46 4.08
N LYS A 109 6.35 11.01 5.07
CA LYS A 109 6.90 11.19 6.43
C LYS A 109 7.23 9.84 7.07
N LEU A 110 6.32 8.87 6.95
CA LEU A 110 6.55 7.51 7.44
C LEU A 110 7.75 6.86 6.73
N PHE A 111 7.85 7.01 5.41
CA PHE A 111 8.95 6.50 4.61
C PHE A 111 10.30 7.00 5.14
N VAL A 112 10.44 8.33 5.33
CA VAL A 112 11.69 8.93 5.85
C VAL A 112 12.00 8.45 7.27
N GLU A 113 11.00 8.41 8.16
CA GLU A 113 11.17 7.90 9.53
C GLU A 113 11.67 6.45 9.53
N GLN A 114 11.00 5.56 8.78
CA GLN A 114 11.34 4.15 8.75
C GLN A 114 12.66 3.88 8.03
N ALA A 115 12.94 4.57 6.92
CA ALA A 115 14.23 4.48 6.23
C ALA A 115 15.39 4.88 7.15
N THR A 116 15.19 5.91 7.99
CA THR A 116 16.17 6.33 8.99
C THR A 116 16.38 5.25 10.06
N ILE A 117 15.30 4.64 10.57
CA ILE A 117 15.38 3.53 11.54
C ILE A 117 16.10 2.32 10.94
N LEU A 118 15.86 2.03 9.66
CA LEU A 118 16.52 0.97 8.90
C LEU A 118 17.94 1.34 8.44
N LYS A 119 18.44 2.52 8.81
CA LYS A 119 19.78 3.03 8.48
C LYS A 119 20.05 3.09 6.97
N VAL A 120 19.02 3.37 6.18
CA VAL A 120 19.16 3.61 4.74
C VAL A 120 19.98 4.88 4.52
N GLN A 121 20.95 4.81 3.59
CA GLN A 121 21.72 5.98 3.22
C GLN A 121 20.92 6.91 2.29
N PHE A 122 20.80 8.18 2.67
CA PHE A 122 20.24 9.23 1.82
C PHE A 122 21.33 9.88 0.96
N SER A 123 21.05 10.38 -0.25
CA SER A 123 19.76 10.46 -0.99
C SER A 123 19.27 9.12 -1.54
N VAL A 124 17.96 8.97 -1.76
CA VAL A 124 17.36 7.77 -2.37
C VAL A 124 16.64 8.11 -3.67
N VAL A 125 16.43 7.11 -4.52
CA VAL A 125 15.49 7.18 -5.64
C VAL A 125 14.23 6.43 -5.24
N LEU A 126 13.10 7.12 -5.26
CA LEU A 126 11.78 6.53 -5.09
C LEU A 126 11.08 6.47 -6.45
N VAL A 127 10.67 5.27 -6.84
CA VAL A 127 9.93 4.97 -8.07
C VAL A 127 8.47 4.72 -7.67
N LEU A 128 7.56 5.38 -8.36
CA LEU A 128 6.11 5.29 -8.15
C LEU A 128 5.40 5.64 -9.47
N GLU A 129 4.13 5.25 -9.59
CA GLU A 129 3.32 5.56 -10.77
C GLU A 129 2.87 7.03 -10.83
N ASN A 130 2.41 7.48 -12.00
CA ASN A 130 1.97 8.85 -12.25
C ASN A 130 0.52 9.11 -11.81
N SER A 131 0.14 8.63 -10.62
CA SER A 131 -1.15 8.95 -10.01
C SER A 131 -1.20 10.43 -9.62
N SER A 132 -2.37 11.07 -9.78
CA SER A 132 -2.57 12.47 -9.38
C SER A 132 -2.36 12.68 -7.88
N THR A 133 -2.55 11.65 -7.05
CA THR A 133 -2.28 11.69 -5.61
C THR A 133 -0.79 11.85 -5.29
N HIS A 134 0.09 11.41 -6.19
CA HIS A 134 1.54 11.46 -6.02
C HIS A 134 2.16 12.80 -6.43
N LEU A 135 1.43 13.58 -7.22
CA LEU A 135 1.87 14.90 -7.67
C LEU A 135 1.61 15.99 -6.62
N ASP A 136 0.75 15.71 -5.63
CA ASP A 136 0.41 16.63 -4.54
C ASP A 136 1.47 16.58 -3.42
N ILE A 137 2.67 17.08 -3.74
CA ILE A 137 3.82 17.16 -2.84
C ILE A 137 3.75 18.38 -1.90
N GLY A 138 2.81 19.31 -2.15
CA GLY A 138 2.76 20.61 -1.53
C GLY A 138 3.84 21.53 -2.11
N THR A 139 3.45 22.71 -2.56
CA THR A 139 4.41 23.77 -2.89
C THR A 139 5.08 24.25 -1.60
N TYR A 140 6.40 24.11 -1.54
CA TYR A 140 7.24 24.81 -0.56
C TYR A 140 7.26 26.31 -0.85
#